data_AF-A0A952MV81-F1
#
_entry.id   AF-A0A952MV81-F1
#
_cell.length_a   1.000
_cell.length_b   1.000
_cell.length_c   1.000
_cell.angle_alpha   90.00
_cell.angle_beta   90.00
_cell.angle_gamma   90.00
#
_symmetry.space_group_name_H-M   'P 1'
#
loop_
_entity.id
_entity.type
_entity.pdbx_description
1 polymer ?
#
loop_
_entity_poly.entity_id
_entity_poly.type
_entity_poly.pdbx_seq_one_letter_code
_entity_poly.pdbx_strand_id
1 'polypeptide(L)'
;MMVRFCDEVAQGILRAADQKAVEEVIQNSFVAFLEKKNSYNETTFVINMIVTLQAAKPHAMTIPEVDNLSHAIKLFKEHQGTVASGLF
;
A
#
# COMPACT_ATOMS: atom_id res chain seq x y z
N MET A 1 -6.57 -1.51 -15.91
CA MET A 1 -7.53 -0.66 -15.15
C MET A 1 -7.01 -0.49 -13.73
N MET A 2 -6.96 0.73 -13.21
CA MET A 2 -6.34 1.15 -11.93
C MET A 2 -6.61 0.24 -10.73
N VAL A 3 -7.85 -0.23 -10.62
CA VAL A 3 -8.33 -1.08 -9.53
C VAL A 3 -7.53 -2.38 -9.43
N ARG A 4 -7.24 -3.01 -10.57
CA ARG A 4 -6.47 -4.25 -10.62
C ARG A 4 -5.03 -4.07 -10.13
N PHE A 5 -4.40 -2.94 -10.46
CA PHE A 5 -3.04 -2.65 -9.99
C PHE A 5 -3.01 -2.45 -8.47
N CYS A 6 -3.98 -1.69 -7.93
CA CYS A 6 -4.04 -1.44 -6.50
C CYS A 6 -4.37 -2.71 -5.70
N ASP A 7 -5.20 -3.60 -6.26
CA ASP A 7 -5.44 -4.93 -5.70
C ASP A 7 -4.16 -5.80 -5.73
N GLU A 8 -3.43 -5.81 -6.84
CA GLU A 8 -2.13 -6.51 -6.96
C GLU A 8 -1.11 -6.01 -5.91
N VAL A 9 -1.05 -4.70 -5.66
CA VAL A 9 -0.22 -4.12 -4.59
C VAL A 9 -0.67 -4.59 -3.20
N ALA A 10 -1.98 -4.52 -2.90
CA ALA A 10 -2.51 -4.94 -1.60
C ALA A 10 -2.30 -6.44 -1.34
N GLN A 11 -2.47 -7.28 -2.37
CA GLN A 11 -2.18 -8.72 -2.29
C GLN A 11 -0.68 -9.00 -2.16
N GLY A 12 0.18 -8.20 -2.81
CA GLY A 12 1.63 -8.29 -2.69
C GLY A 12 2.10 -8.01 -1.26
N ILE A 13 1.55 -6.99 -0.61
CA ILE A 13 1.82 -6.65 0.79
C ILE A 13 1.37 -7.78 1.72
N LEU A 14 0.17 -8.35 1.48
CA LEU A 14 -0.35 -9.44 2.29
C LEU A 14 0.56 -10.68 2.25
N ARG A 15 1.09 -11.00 1.06
CA ARG A 15 1.91 -12.21 0.83
C ARG A 15 3.40 -12.00 1.09
N ALA A 16 3.81 -10.79 1.50
CA ALA A 16 5.20 -10.48 1.75
C ALA A 16 5.75 -11.32 2.90
N ALA A 17 6.92 -11.92 2.71
CA ALA A 17 7.53 -12.82 3.69
C ALA A 17 8.00 -12.08 4.96
N ASP A 18 8.33 -10.79 4.82
CA ASP A 18 8.81 -9.91 5.87
C ASP A 18 8.58 -8.43 5.51
N GLN A 19 8.94 -7.51 6.42
CA GLN A 19 8.78 -6.07 6.23
C GLN A 19 9.63 -5.52 5.07
N LYS A 20 10.79 -6.11 4.78
CA LYS A 20 11.63 -5.67 3.66
C LYS A 20 10.93 -5.98 2.33
N ALA A 21 10.30 -7.14 2.20
CA ALA A 21 9.48 -7.47 1.05
C ALA A 21 8.25 -6.55 0.91
N VAL A 22 7.68 -6.07 2.02
CA VAL A 22 6.62 -5.05 1.99
C VAL A 22 7.14 -3.74 1.40
N GLU A 23 8.31 -3.27 1.85
CA GLU A 23 8.94 -2.05 1.34
C GLU A 23 9.22 -2.15 -0.18
N GLU A 24 9.71 -3.29 -0.66
CA GLU A 24 9.96 -3.51 -2.09
C GLU A 24 8.67 -3.42 -2.93
N VAL A 25 7.57 -4.01 -2.48
CA VAL A 25 6.26 -3.90 -3.16
C VAL A 25 5.80 -2.45 -3.21
N ILE A 26 5.96 -1.71 -2.11
CA ILE A 26 5.54 -0.31 -2.00
C ILE A 26 6.41 0.60 -2.89
N GLN A 27 7.73 0.44 -2.88
CA GLN A 27 8.65 1.23 -3.71
C GLN A 27 8.33 1.04 -5.20
N ASN A 28 8.13 -0.21 -5.64
CA ASN A 28 7.72 -0.51 -7.01
C ASN A 28 6.37 0.14 -7.35
N SER A 29 5.43 0.17 -6.41
CA SER A 29 4.14 0.85 -6.59
C SER A 29 4.29 2.36 -6.76
N PHE A 30 5.19 3.00 -6.00
CA PHE A 30 5.45 4.44 -6.12
C PHE A 30 6.05 4.82 -7.47
N VAL A 31 7.00 4.03 -7.98
CA VAL A 31 7.56 4.25 -9.33
C VAL A 31 6.45 4.21 -10.38
N ALA A 32 5.56 3.21 -10.31
CA ALA A 32 4.44 3.09 -11.23
C ALA A 32 3.40 4.23 -11.09
N PHE A 33 3.23 4.80 -9.90
CA PHE A 33 2.36 5.97 -9.68
C PHE A 33 2.96 7.26 -10.24
N LEU A 34 4.27 7.45 -10.10
CA LEU A 34 4.99 8.60 -10.66
C LEU A 34 4.90 8.61 -12.19
N GLU A 35 5.09 7.46 -12.83
CA GLU A 35 4.94 7.32 -14.30
C GLU A 35 3.54 7.71 -14.80
N LYS A 36 2.51 7.55 -13.96
CA LYS A 36 1.11 7.84 -14.28
C LYS A 36 0.64 9.24 -13.86
N LYS A 37 1.50 10.06 -13.26
CA LYS A 37 1.25 11.46 -12.84
C LYS A 37 0.02 11.69 -11.94
N ASN A 38 -0.32 10.76 -11.03
CA ASN A 38 -1.53 10.90 -10.20
C ASN A 38 -1.41 10.36 -8.74
N SER A 39 -0.18 10.29 -8.22
CA SER A 39 0.21 9.49 -7.04
C SER A 39 -0.60 9.68 -5.76
N TYR A 40 -1.13 10.88 -5.51
CA TYR A 40 -1.91 11.17 -4.30
C TYR A 40 -3.26 10.42 -4.26
N ASN A 41 -3.94 10.35 -5.40
CA ASN A 41 -5.22 9.64 -5.52
C ASN A 41 -5.01 8.12 -5.44
N GLU A 42 -3.90 7.62 -5.98
CA GLU A 42 -3.57 6.19 -5.94
C GLU A 42 -3.19 5.67 -4.56
N THR A 43 -2.34 6.42 -3.85
CA THR A 43 -1.95 6.05 -2.48
C THR A 43 -3.16 5.98 -1.56
N THR A 44 -4.11 6.91 -1.70
CA THR A 44 -5.39 6.88 -0.96
C THR A 44 -6.20 5.64 -1.31
N PHE A 45 -6.25 5.28 -2.60
CA PHE A 45 -7.00 4.12 -3.05
C PHE A 45 -6.42 2.80 -2.53
N VAL A 46 -5.09 2.66 -2.52
CA VAL A 46 -4.41 1.47 -1.94
C VAL A 46 -4.65 1.38 -0.43
N ILE A 47 -4.56 2.49 0.30
CA ILE A 47 -4.87 2.51 1.74
C ILE A 47 -6.31 2.03 1.98
N ASN A 48 -7.29 2.53 1.23
CA ASN A 48 -8.68 2.12 1.37
C ASN A 48 -8.88 0.63 1.05
N MET A 49 -8.16 0.09 0.06
CA MET A 49 -8.16 -1.35 -0.24
C MET A 49 -7.57 -2.18 0.91
N ILE A 50 -6.44 -1.75 1.49
CA ILE A 50 -5.83 -2.43 2.65
C ILE A 50 -6.79 -2.42 3.85
N VAL A 51 -7.39 -1.27 4.17
CA VAL A 51 -8.36 -1.14 5.26
C VAL A 51 -9.59 -2.03 5.02
N THR A 52 -10.06 -2.10 3.78
CA THR A 52 -11.20 -2.97 3.41
C THR A 52 -10.84 -4.44 3.56
N LEU A 53 -9.63 -4.85 3.15
CA LEU A 53 -9.13 -6.21 3.36
C LEU A 53 -9.06 -6.56 4.85
N GLN A 54 -8.61 -5.61 5.68
CA GLN A 54 -8.57 -5.80 7.13
C GLN A 54 -9.98 -5.98 7.72
N ALA A 55 -10.93 -5.14 7.30
CA ALA A 55 -12.32 -5.17 7.77
C ALA A 55 -13.11 -6.39 7.28
N ALA A 56 -12.80 -6.92 6.10
CA ALA A 56 -13.48 -8.08 5.53
C ALA A 56 -13.06 -9.41 6.18
N LYS A 57 -11.89 -9.47 6.84
CA LYS A 57 -11.31 -10.72 7.37
C LYS A 57 -10.67 -10.60 8.76
N PRO A 58 -11.33 -9.98 9.77
CA PRO A 58 -10.72 -9.75 11.08
C PRO A 58 -10.35 -11.02 11.86
N HIS A 59 -10.85 -12.20 11.45
CA HIS A 59 -10.57 -13.49 12.11
C HIS A 59 -9.79 -14.49 11.23
N ALA A 60 -9.39 -14.09 10.02
CA ALA A 60 -8.69 -14.97 9.08
C ALA A 60 -7.27 -14.50 8.75
N MET A 61 -6.83 -13.35 9.24
CA MET A 61 -5.46 -12.88 9.07
C MET A 61 -4.58 -13.32 10.23
N THR A 62 -3.37 -13.75 9.88
CA THR A 62 -2.28 -14.05 10.79
C THR A 62 -1.67 -12.75 11.34
N ILE A 63 -0.98 -12.83 12.49
CA ILE A 63 -0.28 -11.67 13.08
C ILE A 63 0.70 -11.03 12.08
N PRO A 64 1.53 -11.80 11.33
CA PRO A 64 2.41 -11.23 10.32
C PRO A 64 1.68 -10.46 9.21
N GLU A 65 0.52 -10.95 8.75
CA GLU A 65 -0.29 -10.25 7.74
C GLU A 65 -0.81 -8.90 8.28
N VAL A 66 -1.27 -8.87 9.53
CA VAL A 66 -1.73 -7.62 10.17
C VAL A 66 -0.59 -6.62 10.31
N ASP A 67 0.59 -7.09 10.71
CA ASP A 67 1.79 -6.26 10.84
C ASP A 67 2.25 -5.69 9.49
N ASN A 68 2.27 -6.52 8.44
CA ASN A 68 2.61 -6.10 7.08
C ASN A 68 1.65 -5.02 6.56
N LEU A 69 0.34 -5.22 6.72
CA LEU A 69 -0.67 -4.25 6.27
C LEU A 69 -0.59 -2.93 7.07
N SER A 70 -0.37 -3.02 8.38
CA SER A 70 -0.21 -1.84 9.24
C SER A 70 1.06 -1.04 8.89
N HIS A 71 2.16 -1.73 8.63
CA HIS A 71 3.41 -1.14 8.16
C HIS A 71 3.22 -0.46 6.81
N ALA A 72 2.54 -1.11 5.87
CA ALA A 72 2.25 -0.53 4.56
C ALA A 72 1.40 0.75 4.64
N ILE A 73 0.36 0.78 5.47
CA ILE A 73 -0.47 1.99 5.69
C ILE A 73 0.41 3.16 6.15
N LYS A 74 1.35 2.92 7.06
CA LYS A 74 2.27 3.95 7.56
C LYS A 74 3.11 4.53 6.41
N LEU A 75 3.74 3.67 5.61
CA LEU A 75 4.59 4.10 4.49
C LEU A 75 3.81 4.86 3.41
N PHE A 76 2.60 4.41 3.06
CA PHE A 76 1.74 5.13 2.11
C PHE A 76 1.35 6.52 2.62
N LYS A 77 1.04 6.66 3.92
CA LYS A 77 0.74 7.97 4.53
C LYS A 77 1.95 8.89 4.58
N GLU A 78 3.13 8.37 4.89
CA GLU A 78 4.38 9.14 4.87
C GLU A 78 4.65 9.69 3.47
N HIS A 79 4.51 8.87 2.43
CA HIS A 79 4.63 9.31 1.04
C HIS A 79 3.61 10.40 0.67
N GLN A 80 2.36 10.27 1.10
CA GLN A 80 1.35 11.32 0.91
C GLN A 80 1.74 12.64 1.58
N GLY A 81 2.30 12.58 2.79
CA GLY A 81 2.82 13.76 3.49
C GLY A 81 3.94 14.45 2.70
N THR A 82 4.87 13.68 2.15
CA THR A 82 5.94 14.20 1.30
C THR A 82 5.39 14.84 0.01
N VAL A 83 4.39 14.22 -0.63
CA VAL A 83 3.77 14.75 -1.86
C VAL A 83 2.99 16.03 -1.57
N ALA A 84 2.20 16.05 -0.50
CA ALA A 84 1.41 17.22 -0.10
C ALA A 84 2.28 18.42 0.33
N SER A 85 3.47 18.16 0.89
CA SER A 85 4.41 19.21 1.32
C SER A 85 5.28 19.76 0.18
N GLY A 86 5.21 19.20 -1.03
CA GLY A 86 5.97 19.68 -2.18
C GLY A 86 7.49 19.46 -2.07
N LEU A 87 7.94 18.52 -1.23
CA LEU A 87 9.36 18.19 -1.03
C LEU A 87 9.97 17.33 -2.16
N PHE A 88 9.58 17.57 -3.41
CA PHE A 88 10.04 16.87 -4.61
C PHE A 88 10.85 17.77 -5.54
#